data_AF-A0A969F5I6-F1
#
_entry.id   AF-A0A969F5I6-F1
#
_cell.length_a   1.000
_cell.length_b   1.000
_cell.length_c   1.000
_cell.angle_alpha   90.00
_cell.angle_beta   90.00
_cell.angle_gamma   90.00
#
_symmetry.space_group_name_H-M   'P 1'
#
loop_
_entity.id
_entity.type
_entity.pdbx_description
1 polymer ?
#
loop_
_entity_poly.entity_id
_entity_poly.type
_entity_poly.pdbx_seq_one_letter_code
_entity_poly.pdbx_strand_id
1 'polypeptide(L)'
;MNKERLREAEALFLHRYPGGFDNDEMKQIGKRHNVGKLSEFAEVALQKTRFDQQAQVLDDITRIVSRSSMVSMFEKPKFRDYVAGLKRDDRARLAAAFKNLLHGKQAQGFSDIVDLL
;
A
#
# COMPACT_ATOMS: atom_id res chain seq x y z
N MET A 1 15.17 11.64 12.85
CA MET A 1 13.91 11.43 13.61
C MET A 1 14.12 11.90 15.05
N ASN A 2 13.28 12.82 15.54
CA ASN A 2 13.42 13.37 16.90
C ASN A 2 12.74 12.43 17.91
N LYS A 3 13.53 11.76 18.76
CA LYS A 3 13.05 10.71 19.68
C LYS A 3 12.33 11.27 20.91
N GLU A 4 12.74 12.44 21.40
CA GLU A 4 12.12 13.08 22.57
C GLU A 4 10.67 13.46 22.27
N ARG A 5 10.45 14.12 21.12
CA ARG A 5 9.10 14.46 20.65
C ARG A 5 8.19 13.25 20.45
N LEU A 6 8.76 12.11 20.04
CA LEU A 6 8.00 10.87 19.91
C LEU A 6 7.54 10.34 21.27
N ARG A 7 8.40 10.41 22.28
CA ARG A 7 8.06 10.01 23.66
C ARG A 7 7.02 10.93 24.28
N GLU A 8 7.11 12.24 24.04
CA GLU A 8 6.08 13.19 24.45
C GLU A 8 4.73 12.88 23.81
N ALA A 9 4.71 12.63 22.50
CA ALA A 9 3.48 12.27 21.78
C ALA A 9 2.88 10.95 22.27
N GLU A 10 3.72 9.94 22.55
CA GLU A 10 3.31 8.66 23.14
C GLU A 10 2.69 8.87 24.53
N ALA A 11 3.34 9.66 25.39
CA ALA A 11 2.84 9.93 26.74
C ALA A 11 1.49 10.65 26.71
N LEU A 12 1.34 11.68 25.85
CA LEU A 12 0.07 12.39 25.65
C LEU A 12 -1.02 11.46 25.09
N PHE A 13 -0.65 10.59 24.14
CA PHE A 13 -1.57 9.61 23.56
C PHE A 13 -2.07 8.61 24.62
N LEU A 14 -1.17 8.01 25.40
CA LEU A 14 -1.53 7.05 26.44
C LEU A 14 -2.25 7.71 27.63
N HIS A 15 -1.97 8.98 27.92
CA HIS A 15 -2.72 9.74 28.91
C HIS A 15 -4.19 9.92 28.50
N ARG A 16 -4.43 10.23 27.22
CA ARG A 16 -5.80 10.38 26.67
C ARG A 16 -6.48 9.04 26.43
N TYR A 17 -5.71 8.02 26.02
CA TYR A 17 -6.18 6.68 25.67
C TYR A 17 -5.39 5.64 26.47
N PRO A 18 -5.78 5.35 27.73
CA PRO A 18 -5.01 4.44 28.59
C PRO A 18 -4.85 3.02 28.04
N GLY A 19 -5.83 2.53 27.26
CA GLY A 19 -5.75 1.26 26.54
C GLY A 19 -5.01 1.34 25.19
N GLY A 20 -4.38 2.48 24.87
CA GLY A 20 -3.76 2.74 23.58
C GLY A 20 -4.76 2.57 22.43
N PHE A 21 -4.36 1.82 21.40
CA PHE A 21 -5.22 1.53 20.25
C PHE A 21 -6.39 0.57 20.57
N ASP A 22 -6.35 -0.11 21.72
CA ASP A 22 -7.45 -0.97 22.19
C ASP A 22 -8.53 -0.20 22.95
N ASN A 23 -8.33 1.11 23.19
CA ASN A 23 -9.38 1.97 23.72
C ASN A 23 -10.58 1.99 22.75
N ASP A 24 -11.81 2.00 23.28
CA ASP A 24 -13.04 1.91 22.46
C ASP A 24 -13.18 3.04 21.44
N GLU A 25 -12.77 4.27 21.79
CA GLU A 25 -12.74 5.39 20.84
C GLU A 25 -11.74 5.12 19.71
N MET A 26 -10.55 4.61 20.05
CA MET A 26 -9.52 4.27 19.05
C MET A 26 -9.94 3.12 18.15
N LYS A 27 -10.64 2.11 18.67
CA LYS A 27 -11.23 1.04 17.88
C LYS A 27 -12.25 1.57 16.87
N GLN A 28 -13.07 2.55 17.24
CA GLN A 28 -14.02 3.18 16.31
C GLN A 28 -13.31 3.95 15.19
N ILE A 29 -12.25 4.69 15.51
CA ILE A 29 -11.43 5.37 14.49
C ILE A 29 -10.73 4.35 13.60
N GLY A 30 -10.13 3.31 14.18
CA GLY A 30 -9.45 2.22 13.47
C GLY A 30 -10.34 1.52 12.44
N LYS A 31 -11.65 1.38 12.70
CA LYS A 31 -12.61 0.84 11.71
C LYS A 31 -12.66 1.64 10.40
N ARG A 32 -12.34 2.94 10.43
CA ARG A 32 -12.25 3.79 9.22
C ARG A 32 -10.96 3.56 8.44
N HIS A 33 -9.95 2.97 9.09
CA HIS A 33 -8.62 2.72 8.54
C HIS A 33 -8.36 1.22 8.50
N ASN A 34 -8.74 0.59 7.40
CA ASN A 34 -8.66 -0.87 7.22
C ASN A 34 -7.24 -1.39 6.95
N VAL A 35 -6.21 -0.85 7.62
CA VAL A 35 -4.81 -1.13 7.35
C VAL A 35 -4.50 -2.61 7.54
N GLY A 36 -4.91 -3.20 8.67
CA GLY A 36 -4.64 -4.63 8.96
C GLY A 36 -5.14 -5.56 7.86
N LYS A 37 -6.44 -5.51 7.53
CA LYS A 37 -7.01 -6.37 6.48
C LYS A 37 -6.43 -6.06 5.10
N LEU A 38 -6.02 -4.81 4.84
CA LEU A 38 -5.41 -4.46 3.56
C LEU A 38 -3.98 -5.00 3.45
N SER A 39 -3.22 -5.01 4.55
CA SER A 39 -1.90 -5.63 4.64
C SER A 39 -2.00 -7.14 4.45
N GLU A 40 -2.91 -7.82 5.17
CA GLU A 40 -3.17 -9.26 5.00
C GLU A 40 -3.54 -9.60 3.56
N PHE A 41 -4.41 -8.79 2.94
CA PHE A 41 -4.76 -8.95 1.53
C PHE A 41 -3.53 -8.77 0.62
N ALA A 42 -2.71 -7.74 0.85
CA ALA A 42 -1.53 -7.48 0.04
C ALA A 42 -0.49 -8.59 0.14
N GLU A 43 -0.26 -9.16 1.33
CA GLU A 43 0.64 -10.29 1.53
C GLU A 43 0.23 -11.51 0.71
N VAL A 44 -1.06 -11.80 0.61
CA VAL A 44 -1.59 -12.92 -0.18
C VAL A 44 -1.63 -12.62 -1.68
N ALA A 45 -2.10 -11.42 -2.05
CA ALA A 45 -2.29 -11.02 -3.45
C ALA A 45 -0.95 -10.78 -4.18
N LEU A 46 0.08 -10.36 -3.44
CA LEU A 46 1.40 -10.01 -3.99
C LEU A 46 2.46 -11.07 -3.70
N GLN A 47 2.08 -12.32 -3.40
CA GLN A 47 3.04 -13.43 -3.31
C GLN A 47 3.80 -13.61 -4.63
N LYS A 48 5.08 -14.02 -4.56
CA LYS A 48 5.94 -14.17 -5.73
C LYS A 48 5.33 -15.03 -6.85
N THR A 49 4.58 -16.08 -6.49
CA THR A 49 3.88 -17.00 -7.41
C THR A 49 2.69 -16.36 -8.11
N ARG A 50 2.08 -15.31 -7.55
CA ARG A 50 0.94 -14.61 -8.18
C ARG A 50 1.36 -13.82 -9.41
N PHE A 51 2.62 -13.41 -9.51
CA PHE A 51 3.14 -12.61 -10.63
C PHE A 51 3.17 -13.33 -11.97
N ASP A 52 2.91 -14.64 -12.01
CA ASP A 52 2.69 -15.36 -13.27
C ASP A 52 1.33 -14.99 -13.90
N GLN A 53 0.39 -14.47 -13.09
CA GLN A 53 -0.90 -13.90 -13.51
C GLN A 53 -0.83 -12.36 -13.53
N GLN A 54 -0.01 -11.81 -14.43
CA GLN A 54 0.32 -10.37 -14.47
C GLN A 54 -0.90 -9.43 -14.46
N ALA A 55 -1.95 -9.77 -15.22
CA ALA A 55 -3.17 -8.96 -15.26
C ALA A 55 -3.85 -8.88 -13.89
N GLN A 56 -4.02 -10.03 -13.22
CA GLN A 56 -4.65 -10.12 -11.92
C GLN A 56 -3.85 -9.37 -10.84
N VAL A 57 -2.52 -9.48 -10.86
CA VAL A 57 -1.66 -8.76 -9.92
C VAL A 57 -1.77 -7.24 -10.07
N LEU A 58 -1.84 -6.72 -11.29
CA LEU A 58 -2.05 -5.28 -11.49
C LEU A 58 -3.43 -4.81 -11.00
N ASP A 59 -4.46 -5.63 -11.17
CA ASP A 59 -5.79 -5.33 -10.66
C ASP A 59 -5.79 -5.35 -9.11
N ASP A 60 -5.05 -6.27 -8.50
CA ASP A 60 -4.87 -6.34 -7.04
C ASP A 60 -4.06 -5.17 -6.49
N ILE A 61 -2.99 -4.74 -7.18
CA ILE A 61 -2.24 -3.52 -6.83
C ILE A 61 -3.15 -2.29 -6.92
N THR A 62 -3.92 -2.18 -7.99
CA THR A 62 -4.90 -1.09 -8.17
C THR A 62 -5.93 -1.07 -7.05
N ARG A 63 -6.40 -2.25 -6.62
CA ARG A 63 -7.30 -2.43 -5.47
C ARG A 63 -6.63 -2.01 -4.16
N ILE A 64 -5.36 -2.33 -3.95
CA ILE A 64 -4.60 -1.93 -2.76
C ILE A 64 -4.48 -0.41 -2.69
N VAL A 65 -4.03 0.24 -3.77
CA VAL A 65 -3.91 1.69 -3.85
C VAL A 65 -5.27 2.37 -3.61
N SER A 66 -6.33 1.87 -4.24
CA SER A 66 -7.68 2.41 -4.10
C SER A 66 -8.21 2.34 -2.66
N ARG A 67 -7.91 1.26 -1.92
CA ARG A 67 -8.40 1.02 -0.56
C ARG A 67 -7.50 1.58 0.54
N SER A 68 -6.27 1.99 0.21
CA SER A 68 -5.33 2.52 1.20
C SER A 68 -5.80 3.86 1.75
N SER A 69 -5.84 4.01 3.08
CA SER A 69 -6.10 5.31 3.72
C SER A 69 -4.90 6.25 3.66
N MET A 70 -3.71 5.74 3.29
CA MET A 70 -2.47 6.50 3.19
C MET A 70 -2.27 7.15 1.81
N VAL A 71 -3.12 6.79 0.83
CA VAL A 71 -3.08 7.37 -0.51
C VAL A 71 -4.17 8.44 -0.61
N SER A 72 -3.80 9.61 -1.12
CA SER A 72 -4.72 10.72 -1.38
C SER A 72 -5.90 10.29 -2.27
N MET A 73 -7.10 10.74 -1.94
CA MET A 73 -8.30 10.47 -2.75
C MET A 73 -8.19 10.99 -4.19
N PHE A 74 -7.33 11.97 -4.45
CA PHE A 74 -7.08 12.52 -5.79
C PHE A 74 -6.13 11.66 -6.63
N GLU A 75 -5.25 10.90 -5.98
CA GLU A 75 -4.25 10.07 -6.68
C GLU A 75 -4.80 8.70 -7.04
N LYS A 76 -5.79 8.19 -6.29
CA LYS A 76 -6.40 6.88 -6.54
C LYS A 76 -7.04 6.75 -7.93
N PRO A 77 -7.88 7.69 -8.41
CA PRO A 77 -8.46 7.60 -9.74
C PRO A 77 -7.37 7.68 -10.82
N LYS A 78 -6.39 8.59 -10.67
CA LYS A 78 -5.29 8.74 -11.61
C LYS A 78 -4.50 7.44 -11.78
N PHE A 79 -4.12 6.80 -10.68
CA PHE A 79 -3.39 5.54 -10.73
C PHE A 79 -4.21 4.42 -11.38
N ARG A 80 -5.49 4.27 -10.99
CA ARG A 80 -6.39 3.30 -11.60
C ARG A 80 -6.53 3.51 -13.10
N ASP A 81 -6.78 4.75 -13.52
CA ASP A 81 -7.04 5.10 -14.91
C ASP A 81 -5.78 4.95 -15.76
N TYR A 82 -4.61 5.29 -15.20
CA TYR A 82 -3.31 5.01 -15.80
C TYR A 82 -3.13 3.50 -16.06
N VAL A 83 -3.31 2.64 -15.05
CA VAL A 83 -3.16 1.19 -15.21
C VAL A 83 -4.17 0.61 -16.22
N ALA A 84 -5.39 1.14 -16.24
CA ALA A 84 -6.43 0.75 -17.19
C ALA A 84 -6.11 1.15 -18.65
N GLY A 85 -5.41 2.27 -18.85
CA GLY A 85 -5.02 2.78 -20.16
C GLY A 85 -3.76 2.12 -20.75
N LEU A 86 -3.00 1.36 -19.96
CA LEU A 86 -1.78 0.71 -20.43
C LEU A 86 -2.05 -0.36 -21.49
N LYS A 87 -1.19 -0.39 -22.51
CA LYS A 87 -1.15 -1.49 -23.49
C LYS A 87 -0.67 -2.78 -22.82
N ARG A 88 -0.93 -3.92 -23.47
CA ARG A 88 -0.57 -5.25 -22.94
C ARG A 88 0.91 -5.36 -22.54
N ASP A 89 1.81 -4.84 -23.37
CA ASP A 89 3.26 -4.91 -23.11
C ASP A 89 3.67 -4.04 -21.92
N ASP A 90 3.09 -2.84 -21.78
CA ASP A 90 3.36 -1.95 -20.66
C ASP A 90 2.78 -2.50 -19.35
N ARG A 91 1.62 -3.16 -19.40
CA ARG A 91 1.09 -3.92 -18.26
C ARG A 91 2.05 -5.04 -17.83
N ALA A 92 2.59 -5.79 -18.78
CA ALA A 92 3.56 -6.85 -18.48
C ALA A 92 4.84 -6.27 -17.85
N ARG A 93 5.34 -5.15 -18.37
CA ARG A 93 6.50 -4.43 -17.81
C ARG A 93 6.23 -3.92 -16.40
N LEU A 94 5.09 -3.28 -16.17
CA LEU A 94 4.72 -2.78 -14.85
C LEU A 94 4.59 -3.91 -13.82
N ALA A 95 3.96 -5.03 -14.19
CA ALA A 95 3.87 -6.21 -13.32
C ALA A 95 5.25 -6.78 -12.98
N ALA A 96 6.17 -6.85 -13.96
CA ALA A 96 7.55 -7.27 -13.73
C ALA A 96 8.33 -6.29 -12.83
N ALA A 97 8.13 -4.99 -13.00
CA ALA A 97 8.73 -3.95 -12.17
C ALA A 97 8.28 -4.08 -10.70
N PHE A 98 6.99 -4.29 -10.44
CA PHE A 98 6.48 -4.62 -9.10
C PHE A 98 7.03 -5.94 -8.55
N LYS A 99 7.22 -6.96 -9.39
CA LYS A 99 7.85 -8.22 -8.98
C LYS A 99 9.29 -7.98 -8.51
N ASN A 100 10.04 -7.17 -9.25
CA ASN A 100 11.42 -6.80 -8.90
C ASN A 100 11.47 -5.96 -7.63
N LEU A 101 10.53 -5.04 -7.46
CA LEU A 101 10.41 -4.20 -6.27
C LEU A 101 10.22 -5.07 -5.01
N LEU A 102 9.34 -6.07 -5.07
CA LEU A 102 8.93 -6.84 -3.89
C LEU A 102 9.75 -8.12 -3.64
N HIS A 103 10.24 -8.77 -4.71
CA HIS A 103 10.82 -10.12 -4.65
C HIS A 103 12.18 -10.25 -5.35
N GLY A 104 12.77 -9.14 -5.79
CA GLY A 104 13.97 -9.13 -6.62
C GLY A 104 14.86 -7.93 -6.35
N LYS A 105 15.36 -7.31 -7.42
CA LYS A 105 16.23 -6.12 -7.34
C LYS A 105 15.38 -4.89 -7.03
N GLN A 106 15.15 -4.63 -5.75
CA GLN A 106 14.24 -3.58 -5.27
C GLN A 106 14.50 -2.20 -5.90
N ALA A 107 15.76 -1.75 -5.92
CA ALA A 107 16.12 -0.45 -6.49
C ALA A 107 15.81 -0.35 -8.00
N GLN A 108 16.09 -1.41 -8.75
CA GLN A 108 15.75 -1.46 -10.18
C GLN A 108 14.23 -1.48 -10.37
N GLY A 109 13.51 -2.32 -9.62
CA GLY A 109 12.05 -2.38 -9.71
C GLY A 109 11.38 -1.04 -9.38
N PHE A 110 11.94 -0.28 -8.43
CA PHE A 110 11.49 1.09 -8.16
C PHE A 110 11.75 2.02 -9.35
N SER A 111 12.96 2.02 -9.91
CA SER A 111 13.29 2.81 -11.09
C SER A 111 12.37 2.49 -12.27
N ASP A 112 12.18 1.20 -12.55
CA ASP A 112 11.33 0.72 -13.65
C ASP A 112 9.87 1.18 -13.49
N ILE A 113 9.34 1.23 -12.25
CA ILE A 113 8.00 1.76 -11.98
C ILE A 113 7.96 3.26 -12.28
N VAL A 114 8.96 4.02 -11.82
CA VAL A 114 9.03 5.48 -12.04
C VAL A 114 9.18 5.81 -13.52
N ASP A 115 9.96 5.04 -14.27
CA ASP A 115 10.16 5.25 -15.71
C ASP A 115 8.89 4.98 -16.54
N LEU A 116 7.96 4.18 -16.01
CA LEU A 116 6.68 3.89 -16.64
C LEU A 116 5.62 4.96 -16.33
N LEU A 117 5.60 5.50 -15.10
CA LEU A 117 4.58 6.44 -14.59
C LEU A 117 4.75 7.86 -15.15
#